data_AF-A0A522QK34-F1
#
_entry.id   AF-A0A522QK34-F1
#
_cell.length_a   1.000
_cell.length_b   1.000
_cell.length_c   1.000
_cell.angle_alpha   90.00
_cell.angle_beta   90.00
_cell.angle_gamma   90.00
#
_symmetry.space_group_name_H-M   'P 1'
#
loop_
_entity.id
_entity.type
_entity.pdbx_description
1 polymer ?
#
loop_
_entity_poly.entity_id
_entity_poly.type
_entity_poly.pdbx_seq_one_letter_code
_entity_poly.pdbx_strand_id
1 'polypeptide(L)'
;MSRFDTIAVHGGQSPDPTTKSRALPIYQTTSYVFDDTSHAARLFALEEFGNIYTRIQNPTQDVFEQRIAQLEGGVAALAVASGQA
;
A
#
# COMPACT_ATOMS: atom_id res chain seq x y z
N MET A 1 -9.73 -14.00 -20.57
CA MET A 1 -8.73 -13.25 -19.79
C MET A 1 -8.25 -14.17 -18.70
N SER A 2 -6.95 -14.45 -18.62
CA SER A 2 -6.41 -15.37 -17.61
C SER A 2 -6.51 -14.73 -16.21
N ARG A 3 -6.44 -15.53 -15.14
CA ARG A 3 -6.36 -15.01 -13.77
C ARG A 3 -5.18 -14.03 -13.61
N PHE A 4 -4.06 -14.30 -14.29
CA PHE A 4 -2.88 -13.44 -14.31
C PHE A 4 -3.22 -12.06 -14.90
N ASP A 5 -3.85 -12.00 -16.07
CA ASP A 5 -4.19 -10.74 -16.74
C ASP A 5 -5.13 -9.88 -15.88
N THR A 6 -6.08 -10.51 -15.18
CA THR A 6 -6.99 -9.80 -14.26
C THR A 6 -6.23 -9.21 -13.07
N ILE A 7 -5.31 -9.97 -12.46
CA ILE A 7 -4.50 -9.48 -11.33
C ILE A 7 -3.55 -8.37 -11.79
N ALA A 8 -2.95 -8.47 -12.98
CA ALA A 8 -2.04 -7.45 -13.50
C ALA A 8 -2.71 -6.07 -13.61
N VAL A 9 -4.02 -6.03 -13.89
CA VAL A 9 -4.79 -4.79 -14.01
C VAL A 9 -5.48 -4.37 -12.71
N HIS A 10 -5.93 -5.31 -11.87
CA HIS A 10 -6.80 -5.01 -10.72
C HIS A 10 -6.24 -5.43 -9.35
N GLY A 11 -5.18 -6.24 -9.30
CA GLY A 11 -4.61 -6.76 -8.06
C GLY A 11 -4.22 -5.64 -7.10
N GLY A 12 -4.50 -5.85 -5.81
CA GLY A 12 -4.22 -4.91 -4.71
C GLY A 12 -5.03 -3.62 -4.70
N GLN A 13 -5.83 -3.31 -5.73
CA GLN A 13 -6.48 -2.01 -5.87
C GLN A 13 -8.00 -2.09 -5.71
N SER A 14 -8.54 -1.20 -4.89
CA SER A 14 -9.97 -0.88 -4.84
C SER A 14 -10.21 0.60 -5.25
N PRO A 15 -11.39 0.95 -5.80
CA PRO A 15 -11.74 2.36 -6.03
C PRO A 15 -11.61 3.18 -4.75
N ASP A 16 -11.08 4.39 -4.85
CA ASP A 16 -10.90 5.27 -3.69
C ASP A 16 -12.25 5.50 -2.97
N PRO A 17 -12.39 5.17 -1.67
CA PRO A 17 -13.67 5.31 -0.98
C PRO A 17 -14.11 6.77 -0.86
N THR A 18 -13.17 7.71 -0.84
CA THR A 18 -13.45 9.14 -0.62
C THR A 18 -13.97 9.82 -1.88
N THR A 19 -13.28 9.66 -3.02
CA THR A 19 -13.59 10.37 -4.28
C THR A 19 -14.22 9.49 -5.35
N LYS A 20 -14.25 8.16 -5.15
CA LYS A 20 -14.64 7.15 -6.15
C LYS A 20 -13.75 7.11 -7.39
N SER A 21 -12.54 7.68 -7.32
CA SER A 21 -11.55 7.54 -8.38
C SER A 21 -11.28 6.06 -8.67
N ARG A 22 -11.37 5.67 -9.95
CA ARG A 22 -10.97 4.33 -10.39
C ARG A 22 -9.46 4.20 -10.54
N ALA A 23 -8.77 5.26 -10.92
CA ALA A 23 -7.31 5.29 -10.92
C ALA A 23 -6.81 5.40 -9.48
N LEU A 24 -5.69 4.72 -9.18
CA LEU A 24 -5.07 4.79 -7.86
C LEU A 24 -4.52 6.22 -7.63
N PRO A 25 -4.89 6.90 -6.54
CA PRO A 25 -4.27 8.17 -6.18
C PRO A 25 -2.78 8.03 -5.93
N ILE A 26 -2.02 9.06 -6.30
CA ILE A 26 -0.58 9.13 -6.03
C ILE A 26 -0.40 9.82 -4.66
N TYR A 27 -0.04 9.05 -3.64
CA TYR A 27 0.27 9.55 -2.30
C TYR A 27 1.71 10.05 -2.23
N GLN A 28 2.01 11.14 -2.95
CA GLN A 28 3.33 11.76 -2.97
C GLN A 28 3.55 12.66 -1.74
N THR A 29 3.67 12.03 -0.59
CA THR A 29 3.93 12.65 0.72
C THR A 29 5.13 11.99 1.38
N THR A 30 5.72 12.65 2.38
CA THR A 30 6.74 12.04 3.25
C THR A 30 6.13 11.43 4.52
N SER A 31 5.02 11.99 5.00
CA SER A 31 4.48 11.77 6.35
C SER A 31 2.94 11.72 6.34
N TYR A 32 2.37 11.14 7.39
CA TYR A 32 0.92 11.04 7.61
C TYR A 32 0.54 11.67 8.95
N VAL A 33 -0.63 12.31 9.01
CA VAL A 33 -1.14 12.93 10.23
C VAL A 33 -1.77 11.87 11.11
N PHE A 34 -1.52 11.94 12.42
CA PHE A 34 -2.21 11.12 13.41
C PHE A 34 -3.44 11.85 13.93
N ASP A 35 -4.54 11.13 14.08
CA ASP A 35 -5.75 11.62 14.76
C ASP A 35 -5.47 12.18 16.16
N ASP A 36 -4.66 11.49 16.97
CA ASP A 36 -4.19 11.94 18.28
C ASP A 36 -2.89 11.22 18.71
N THR A 37 -2.38 11.53 19.90
CA THR A 37 -1.15 10.92 20.45
C THR A 37 -1.30 9.45 20.82
N SER A 38 -2.51 9.00 21.14
CA SER A 38 -2.79 7.59 21.45
C SER A 38 -2.83 6.75 20.18
N HIS A 39 -3.38 7.28 19.09
CA HIS A 39 -3.31 6.68 17.75
C HIS A 39 -1.86 6.54 17.29
N ALA A 40 -1.04 7.58 17.43
CA ALA A 40 0.39 7.49 17.12
C ALA A 40 1.08 6.37 17.92
N ALA A 41 0.82 6.27 19.23
CA ALA A 41 1.40 5.24 20.08
C ALA A 41 1.06 3.81 19.62
N ARG A 42 -0.21 3.57 19.25
CA ARG A 42 -0.65 2.25 18.73
C ARG A 42 0.01 1.89 17.40
N LEU A 43 0.16 2.86 16.48
CA LEU A 43 0.86 2.64 15.21
C LEU A 43 2.33 2.27 15.43
N PHE A 44 3.05 3.01 16.29
CA PHE A 44 4.46 2.73 16.58
C PHE A 44 4.68 1.44 17.39
N ALA A 45 3.69 1.01 18.17
CA ALA A 45 3.69 -0.26 18.88
C ALA A 45 3.29 -1.46 17.99
N LEU A 46 2.91 -1.21 16.73
CA LEU A 46 2.36 -2.21 15.80
C LEU A 46 1.07 -2.88 16.30
N GLU A 47 0.35 -2.20 17.19
CA GLU A 47 -0.97 -2.63 17.69
C GLU A 47 -2.10 -2.27 16.72
N GLU A 48 -1.85 -1.28 15.85
CA GLU A 48 -2.76 -0.81 14.82
C GLU A 48 -2.01 -0.70 13.49
N PHE A 49 -2.63 -1.16 12.39
CA PHE A 49 -2.07 -1.00 11.06
C PHE A 49 -2.41 0.39 10.51
N GLY A 50 -1.40 1.12 10.04
CA GLY A 50 -1.57 2.42 9.43
C GLY A 50 -0.25 3.01 8.95
N ASN A 51 -0.33 4.10 8.21
CA ASN A 51 0.85 4.74 7.65
C ASN A 51 1.47 5.70 8.68
N ILE A 52 2.77 5.58 8.92
CA ILE A 52 3.52 6.50 9.79
C ILE A 52 4.33 7.48 8.94
N TYR A 53 5.18 6.95 8.04
CA TYR A 53 5.95 7.75 7.07
C TYR A 53 6.34 6.89 5.86
N THR A 54 6.54 7.54 4.70
CA THR A 54 6.67 6.88 3.39
C THR A 54 7.84 5.90 3.29
N ARG A 55 8.95 6.13 4.01
CA ARG A 55 10.11 5.22 3.98
C ARG A 55 9.79 3.79 4.47
N ILE A 56 8.76 3.59 5.30
CA ILE A 56 8.35 2.23 5.72
C ILE A 56 7.08 1.75 5.03
N GLN A 57 6.15 2.64 4.68
CA GLN A 57 4.88 2.29 4.07
C GLN A 57 4.27 3.49 3.37
N ASN A 58 3.66 3.26 2.21
CA ASN A 58 2.92 4.25 1.43
C ASN A 58 1.77 3.56 0.69
N PRO A 59 0.53 4.10 0.69
CA PRO A 59 -0.60 3.44 0.03
C PRO A 59 -0.44 3.21 -1.47
N THR A 60 0.31 4.07 -2.18
CA THR A 60 0.60 3.84 -3.60
C THR A 60 1.54 2.65 -3.80
N GLN A 61 2.54 2.48 -2.92
CA GLN A 61 3.47 1.36 -2.95
C GLN A 61 2.82 0.05 -2.47
N ASP A 62 1.98 0.10 -1.44
CA ASP A 62 1.26 -1.07 -0.90
C ASP A 62 0.38 -1.76 -1.97
N VAL A 63 -0.31 -0.99 -2.81
CA VAL A 63 -1.08 -1.57 -3.93
C VAL A 63 -0.18 -2.31 -4.93
N PHE A 64 1.03 -1.79 -5.18
CA PHE A 64 2.02 -2.48 -6.01
C PHE A 64 2.52 -3.76 -5.32
N GLU A 65 2.85 -3.69 -4.03
CA GLU A 65 3.31 -4.83 -3.23
C GLU A 65 2.27 -5.96 -3.21
N GLN A 66 1.01 -5.64 -2.90
CA GLN A 66 -0.10 -6.59 -2.93
C GLN A 66 -0.29 -7.20 -4.32
N ARG A 67 -0.16 -6.40 -5.40
CA ARG A 67 -0.29 -6.90 -6.76
C ARG A 67 0.81 -7.90 -7.10
N ILE A 68 2.06 -7.59 -6.78
CA ILE A 68 3.20 -8.48 -7.02
C ILE A 68 3.05 -9.77 -6.21
N ALA A 69 2.67 -9.67 -4.93
CA ALA A 69 2.40 -10.85 -4.10
C ALA A 69 1.33 -11.76 -4.74
N GLN A 70 0.24 -11.19 -5.25
CA GLN A 70 -0.81 -11.95 -5.93
C GLN A 70 -0.36 -12.58 -7.25
N LEU A 71 0.47 -11.89 -8.04
CA LEU A 71 1.01 -12.41 -9.30
C LEU A 71 1.99 -13.58 -9.08
N GLU A 72 2.84 -13.48 -8.07
CA GLU A 72 3.84 -14.50 -7.73
C GLU A 72 3.27 -15.64 -6.86
N GLY A 73 2.03 -15.50 -6.36
CA GLY A 73 1.45 -16.45 -5.43
C GLY A 73 2.08 -16.42 -4.03
N GLY A 74 2.74 -15.32 -3.68
CA GLY A 74 3.30 -15.07 -2.36
C GLY A 74 2.29 -14.52 -1.36
N VAL A 75 2.67 -14.48 -0.08
CA VAL A 75 1.84 -13.91 1.00
C VAL A 75 1.98 -12.39 1.15
N ALA A 76 3.12 -11.84 0.71
CA ALA A 76 3.45 -10.42 0.75
C ALA A 76 4.60 -10.12 -0.23
N ALA A 77 4.80 -8.83 -0.55
CA ALA A 77 5.97 -8.31 -1.26
C ALA A 77 6.39 -6.98 -0.63
N LEU A 78 7.56 -6.47 -1.03
CA LEU A 78 8.08 -5.19 -0.54
C LEU A 78 8.71 -4.41 -1.71
N ALA A 79 8.32 -3.15 -1.87
CA ALA A 79 8.85 -2.26 -2.89
C ALA A 79 10.12 -1.58 -2.38
N VAL A 80 11.20 -1.67 -3.17
CA VAL A 80 12.48 -1.04 -2.88
C VAL A 80 12.92 -0.17 -4.06
N ALA A 81 13.94 0.65 -3.85
CA ALA A 81 14.40 1.63 -4.84
C ALA A 81 15.01 1.00 -6.10
N SER A 82 15.54 -0.23 -6.01
CA SER A 82 16.20 -0.91 -7.13
C SER A 82 16.22 -2.43 -6.91
N GLY A 83 16.50 -3.22 -7.96
CA GLY A 83 16.61 -4.68 -7.83
C GLY A 83 17.79 -5.19 -6.99
N GLN A 84 18.78 -4.34 -6.72
CA GLN A 84 19.96 -4.62 -5.91
C GLN A 84 19.75 -4.29 -4.43
N ALA A 85 18.70 -3.53 -4.13
CA ALA A 85 18.38 -3.06 -2.78
C ALA A 85 17.65 -4.12 -1.96
#